data_AF-A0A257SFB9-F1
#
_entry.id   AF-A0A257SFB9-F1
#
_cell.length_a   1.000
_cell.length_b   1.000
_cell.length_c   1.000
_cell.angle_alpha   90.00
_cell.angle_beta   90.00
_cell.angle_gamma   90.00
#
_symmetry.space_group_name_H-M   'P 1'
#
loop_
_entity.id
_entity.type
_entity.pdbx_description
1 polymer ?
#
loop_
_entity_poly.entity_id
_entity_poly.type
_entity_poly.pdbx_seq_one_letter_code
_entity_poly.pdbx_strand_id
1 'polypeptide(L)'
;MSETGPRRFRYAPVLTATVLTVLILWLVGSVADVVMLLFIGVLLAIYLDALAAALRRHLRVAARLAFPAALAASIAAVALLFTILVPPVVTQTQQLLKLLPQYTELWQHTFESFVQRIPALADVVHPQQSIVLALYDQLATAVQGVLPKLFLGVHVLINVFSVAVMAIYLALSPDTYTGMLESLVPPARRPFVHHILRELGDTLRAYIVGQLLTMTVLGILTAIGLYILGVPYALTFGVFSGVAAIVPFFGTLLSTT
;
A
#
# COMPACT_ATOMS: atom_id res chain seq x y z
N MET A 1 46.99 2.71 54.59
CA MET A 1 47.33 3.47 53.37
C MET A 1 46.61 2.81 52.20
N SER A 2 45.79 3.59 51.52
CA SER A 2 44.89 3.20 50.44
C SER A 2 45.62 3.15 49.11
N GLU A 3 45.58 2.02 48.39
CA GLU A 3 45.87 1.99 46.95
C GLU A 3 44.67 1.52 46.15
N THR A 4 44.25 2.40 45.24
CA THR A 4 43.10 2.31 44.36
C THR A 4 43.48 1.60 43.05
N GLY A 5 43.07 0.35 42.89
CA GLY A 5 43.15 -0.37 41.60
C GLY A 5 42.02 0.01 40.63
N PRO A 6 42.23 -0.01 39.30
CA PRO A 6 41.45 0.77 38.34
C PRO A 6 40.08 0.12 38.05
N ARG A 7 39.00 0.73 38.53
CA ARG A 7 37.60 0.34 38.23
C ARG A 7 37.15 0.55 36.77
N ARG A 8 38.06 0.86 35.84
CA ARG A 8 37.74 1.19 34.43
C ARG A 8 37.43 -0.02 33.55
N PHE A 9 37.80 -1.24 33.95
CA PHE A 9 37.69 -2.42 33.09
C PHE A 9 36.32 -3.14 33.09
N ARG A 10 35.42 -2.81 34.03
CA ARG A 10 34.13 -3.51 34.17
C ARG A 10 33.01 -2.95 33.27
N TYR A 11 33.18 -1.75 32.74
CA TYR A 11 32.21 -1.10 31.85
C TYR A 11 32.52 -1.30 30.36
N ALA A 12 33.75 -1.70 30.02
CA ALA A 12 34.16 -2.01 28.64
C ALA A 12 33.28 -3.08 27.96
N PRO A 13 32.97 -4.24 28.58
CA PRO A 13 32.12 -5.26 27.95
C PRO A 13 30.65 -4.83 27.83
N VAL A 14 30.18 -3.97 28.74
CA VAL A 14 28.81 -3.43 28.67
C VAL A 14 28.69 -2.42 27.54
N LEU A 15 29.69 -1.54 27.39
CA LEU A 15 29.74 -0.58 26.29
C LEU A 15 29.86 -1.27 24.92
N THR A 16 30.68 -2.31 24.79
CA THR A 16 30.79 -3.07 23.53
C THR A 16 29.49 -3.81 23.22
N ALA A 17 28.85 -4.44 24.21
CA ALA A 17 27.56 -5.11 24.01
C ALA A 17 26.45 -4.13 23.58
N THR A 18 26.39 -2.94 24.18
CA THR A 18 25.43 -1.89 23.80
C THR A 18 25.69 -1.39 22.39
N VAL A 19 26.94 -1.07 22.04
CA VAL A 19 27.30 -0.64 20.68
C VAL A 19 26.98 -1.71 19.65
N LEU A 20 27.27 -2.98 19.96
CA LEU A 20 26.99 -4.11 19.06
C LEU A 20 25.48 -4.34 18.90
N THR A 21 24.70 -4.17 19.97
CA THR A 21 23.23 -4.27 19.92
C THR A 21 22.64 -3.15 19.07
N VAL A 22 23.08 -1.90 19.26
CA VAL A 22 22.64 -0.76 18.44
C VAL A 22 23.03 -0.95 16.98
N LEU A 23 24.24 -1.45 16.71
CA LEU A 23 24.70 -1.76 15.36
C LEU A 23 23.86 -2.84 14.69
N ILE A 24 23.51 -3.92 15.41
CA ILE A 24 22.63 -4.98 14.90
C ILE A 24 21.23 -4.44 14.63
N LEU A 25 20.65 -3.65 15.55
CA LEU A 25 19.32 -3.07 15.35
C LEU A 25 19.30 -2.12 14.13
N TRP A 26 20.34 -1.31 13.97
CA TRP A 26 20.48 -0.41 12.81
C TRP A 26 20.65 -1.19 11.50
N LEU A 27 21.44 -2.28 11.53
CA LEU A 27 21.63 -3.17 10.38
C LEU A 27 20.33 -3.89 10.01
N VAL A 28 19.61 -4.42 11.00
CA VAL A 28 18.30 -5.07 10.79
C VAL A 28 17.30 -4.09 10.21
N GLY A 29 17.23 -2.85 10.72
CA GLY A 29 16.36 -1.81 10.16
C GLY A 29 16.70 -1.49 8.70
N SER A 30 17.99 -1.38 8.39
CA SER A 30 18.46 -1.06 7.03
C SER A 30 18.26 -2.21 6.04
N VAL A 31 18.40 -3.46 6.49
CA VAL A 31 18.20 -4.67 5.69
C VAL A 31 16.71 -4.99 5.54
N ALA A 32 15.87 -4.63 6.52
CA ALA A 32 14.43 -4.88 6.48
C ALA A 32 13.76 -4.29 5.24
N ASP A 33 14.12 -3.07 4.85
CA ASP A 33 13.56 -2.43 3.64
C ASP A 33 13.90 -3.22 2.37
N VAL A 34 15.15 -3.68 2.24
CA VAL A 34 15.61 -4.48 1.10
C VAL A 34 14.94 -5.85 1.10
N VAL A 35 14.82 -6.49 2.27
CA VAL A 35 14.13 -7.77 2.44
C VAL A 35 12.66 -7.64 2.12
N MET A 36 12.01 -6.53 2.50
CA MET A 36 10.60 -6.28 2.22
C MET A 36 10.38 -6.04 0.72
N LEU A 37 11.27 -5.30 0.07
CA LEU A 37 11.26 -5.11 -1.37
C LEU A 37 11.42 -6.45 -2.11
N LEU A 38 12.33 -7.30 -1.64
CA LEU A 38 12.54 -8.66 -2.15
C LEU A 38 11.30 -9.53 -1.94
N PHE A 39 10.69 -9.47 -0.76
CA PHE A 39 9.48 -10.20 -0.44
C PHE A 39 8.32 -9.80 -1.37
N ILE A 40 8.11 -8.50 -1.59
CA ILE A 40 7.12 -8.00 -2.56
C ILE A 40 7.46 -8.47 -3.98
N GLY A 41 8.74 -8.46 -4.37
CA GLY A 41 9.20 -8.97 -5.64
C GLY A 41 8.89 -10.46 -5.84
N VAL A 42 9.10 -11.29 -4.82
CA VAL A 42 8.76 -12.73 -4.82
C VAL A 42 7.24 -12.92 -4.94
N LEU A 43 6.44 -12.19 -4.15
CA LEU A 43 4.98 -12.27 -4.24
C LEU A 43 4.48 -11.89 -5.64
N LEU A 44 5.03 -10.81 -6.21
CA LEU A 44 4.68 -10.36 -7.55
C LEU A 44 5.14 -11.38 -8.62
N ALA A 45 6.30 -12.01 -8.44
CA ALA A 45 6.77 -13.07 -9.33
C ALA A 45 5.82 -14.29 -9.33
N ILE A 46 5.41 -14.74 -8.15
CA ILE A 46 4.44 -15.84 -7.99
C ILE A 46 3.08 -15.46 -8.59
N TYR A 47 2.63 -14.22 -8.39
CA TYR A 47 1.42 -13.69 -9.02
C TYR A 47 1.51 -13.74 -10.56
N LEU A 48 2.61 -13.25 -11.13
CA LEU A 48 2.81 -13.23 -12.58
C LEU A 48 2.87 -14.65 -13.16
N ASP A 49 3.52 -15.60 -12.48
CA ASP A 49 3.51 -17.00 -12.90
C ASP A 49 2.11 -17.62 -12.81
N ALA A 50 1.38 -17.37 -11.71
CA ALA A 50 0.00 -17.83 -11.54
C ALA A 50 -0.92 -17.30 -12.64
N LEU A 51 -0.79 -16.01 -12.98
CA LEU A 51 -1.54 -15.37 -14.05
C LEU A 51 -1.14 -15.92 -15.42
N ALA A 52 0.15 -16.10 -15.69
CA ALA A 52 0.64 -16.71 -16.93
C ALA A 52 0.15 -18.16 -17.08
N ALA A 53 0.09 -18.93 -15.99
CA ALA A 53 -0.47 -20.28 -15.98
C ALA A 53 -1.99 -20.25 -16.25
N ALA A 54 -2.73 -19.31 -15.66
CA ALA A 54 -4.15 -19.12 -15.92
C ALA A 54 -4.42 -18.74 -17.39
N LEU A 55 -3.64 -17.82 -17.97
CA LEU A 55 -3.75 -17.44 -19.38
C LEU A 55 -3.44 -18.61 -20.33
N ARG A 56 -2.44 -19.44 -20.01
CA ARG A 56 -2.14 -20.68 -20.75
C ARG A 56 -3.32 -21.66 -20.71
N ARG A 57 -3.88 -21.88 -19.52
CA ARG A 57 -4.94 -22.88 -19.30
C ARG A 57 -6.29 -22.45 -19.86
N HIS A 58 -6.68 -21.19 -19.68
CA HIS A 58 -8.01 -20.68 -20.03
C HIS A 58 -8.07 -20.02 -21.41
N LEU A 59 -7.04 -19.26 -21.81
CA LEU A 59 -6.99 -18.57 -23.11
C LEU A 59 -6.12 -19.28 -24.16
N ARG A 60 -5.53 -20.43 -23.84
CA ARG A 60 -4.66 -21.22 -24.74
C ARG A 60 -3.52 -20.40 -25.37
N VAL A 61 -3.03 -19.40 -24.64
CA VAL A 61 -1.89 -18.57 -25.08
C VAL A 61 -0.64 -19.46 -25.21
N ALA A 62 0.12 -19.28 -26.30
CA ALA A 62 1.36 -20.02 -26.52
C ALA A 62 2.35 -19.83 -25.35
N ALA A 63 3.07 -20.88 -24.96
CA ALA A 63 3.93 -20.88 -23.78
C ALA A 63 4.96 -19.73 -23.76
N ARG A 64 5.49 -19.35 -24.93
CA ARG A 64 6.44 -18.23 -25.09
C ARG A 64 5.81 -16.85 -24.85
N LEU A 65 4.51 -16.71 -25.08
CA LEU A 65 3.77 -15.46 -24.94
C LEU A 65 3.03 -15.34 -23.62
N ALA A 66 2.94 -16.42 -22.84
CA ALA A 66 2.20 -16.46 -21.59
C ALA A 66 2.70 -15.43 -20.56
N PHE A 67 4.01 -15.36 -20.36
CA PHE A 67 4.63 -14.42 -19.42
C PHE A 67 4.47 -12.95 -19.85
N PRO A 68 4.84 -12.54 -21.09
CA PRO A 68 4.63 -11.15 -21.51
C PRO A 68 3.14 -10.79 -21.58
N ALA A 69 2.25 -11.72 -21.91
CA ALA A 69 0.81 -11.49 -21.85
C ALA A 69 0.31 -11.28 -20.41
N ALA A 70 0.83 -12.03 -19.43
CA ALA A 70 0.50 -11.83 -18.02
C ALA A 70 0.99 -10.46 -17.52
N LEU A 71 2.21 -10.06 -17.89
CA LEU A 71 2.73 -8.73 -17.57
C LEU A 71 1.88 -7.63 -18.19
N ALA A 72 1.57 -7.73 -19.48
CA ALA A 72 0.71 -6.77 -20.17
C ALA A 72 -0.70 -6.70 -19.57
N ALA A 73 -1.30 -7.85 -19.23
CA ALA A 73 -2.60 -7.92 -18.56
C ALA A 73 -2.57 -7.26 -17.17
N SER A 74 -1.49 -7.44 -16.42
CA SER A 74 -1.32 -6.82 -15.10
C SER A 74 -1.20 -5.30 -15.20
N ILE A 75 -0.39 -4.80 -16.15
CA ILE A 75 -0.27 -3.36 -16.41
C ILE A 75 -1.62 -2.78 -16.87
N ALA A 76 -2.32 -3.45 -17.76
CA ALA A 76 -3.64 -3.04 -18.23
C ALA A 76 -4.67 -3.02 -17.08
N ALA A 77 -4.65 -4.03 -16.20
CA ALA A 77 -5.53 -4.09 -15.03
C ALA A 77 -5.26 -2.93 -14.07
N VAL A 78 -3.99 -2.62 -13.76
CA VAL A 78 -3.63 -1.47 -12.93
C VAL A 78 -4.08 -0.17 -13.59
N ALA A 79 -3.77 0.05 -14.88
CA ALA A 79 -4.21 1.24 -15.60
C ALA A 79 -5.74 1.41 -15.58
N LEU A 80 -6.48 0.32 -15.80
CA LEU A 80 -7.94 0.31 -15.73
C LEU A 80 -8.43 0.70 -14.32
N LEU A 81 -7.87 0.11 -13.26
CA LEU A 81 -8.20 0.48 -11.88
C LEU A 81 -7.96 1.97 -11.63
N PHE A 82 -6.83 2.52 -12.06
CA PHE A 82 -6.52 3.96 -11.94
C PHE A 82 -7.57 4.82 -12.65
N THR A 83 -7.95 4.48 -13.89
CA THR A 83 -8.95 5.24 -14.65
C THR A 83 -10.36 5.17 -14.04
N ILE A 84 -10.71 4.08 -13.34
CA ILE A 84 -12.02 3.91 -12.70
C ILE A 84 -12.07 4.57 -11.30
N LEU A 85 -10.98 4.52 -10.54
CA LEU A 85 -10.94 5.03 -9.17
C LEU A 85 -10.65 6.53 -9.09
N VAL A 86 -9.64 7.00 -9.82
CA VAL A 86 -9.09 8.34 -9.60
C VAL A 86 -10.08 9.45 -9.96
N PRO A 87 -10.72 9.45 -11.16
CA PRO A 87 -11.60 10.56 -11.53
C PRO A 87 -12.83 10.72 -10.61
N PRO A 88 -13.55 9.65 -10.20
CA PRO A 88 -14.65 9.76 -9.25
C PRO A 88 -14.21 10.29 -7.89
N VAL A 89 -13.07 9.84 -7.35
CA VAL A 89 -12.55 10.35 -6.07
C VAL A 89 -12.26 11.85 -6.18
N VAL A 90 -11.57 12.29 -7.24
CA VAL A 90 -11.26 13.72 -7.46
C VAL A 90 -12.53 14.55 -7.61
N THR A 91 -13.47 14.11 -8.45
CA THR A 91 -14.71 14.86 -8.73
C THR A 91 -15.61 14.92 -7.50
N GLN A 92 -15.74 13.83 -6.73
CA GLN A 92 -16.49 13.82 -5.47
C GLN A 92 -15.84 14.71 -4.42
N THR A 93 -14.52 14.63 -4.23
CA THR A 93 -13.82 15.51 -3.29
C THR A 93 -13.99 16.98 -3.70
N GLN A 94 -13.89 17.31 -4.99
CA GLN A 94 -14.14 18.66 -5.48
C GLN A 94 -15.60 19.12 -5.27
N GLN A 95 -16.58 18.24 -5.44
CA GLN A 95 -17.99 18.54 -5.15
C GLN A 95 -18.21 18.80 -3.65
N LEU A 96 -17.65 17.95 -2.78
CA LEU A 96 -17.70 18.15 -1.34
C LEU A 96 -17.06 19.47 -0.93
N LEU A 97 -15.89 19.79 -1.50
CA LEU A 97 -15.21 21.06 -1.25
C LEU A 97 -16.03 22.27 -1.73
N LYS A 98 -16.77 22.16 -2.85
CA LYS A 98 -17.67 23.22 -3.33
C LYS A 98 -18.89 23.44 -2.45
N LEU A 99 -19.32 22.41 -1.72
CA LEU A 99 -20.47 22.51 -0.80
C LEU A 99 -20.06 23.07 0.57
N LEU A 100 -18.78 22.99 0.95
CA LEU A 100 -18.28 23.52 2.24
C LEU A 100 -18.61 25.00 2.48
N PRO A 101 -18.37 25.94 1.53
CA PRO A 101 -18.70 27.35 1.73
C PRO A 101 -20.18 27.59 2.00
N GLN A 102 -21.06 26.88 1.27
CA GLN A 102 -22.52 26.99 1.43
C GLN A 102 -22.96 26.54 2.83
N TYR A 103 -22.35 25.48 3.36
CA TYR A 103 -22.58 25.10 4.75
C TYR A 103 -22.06 26.19 5.69
N THR A 104 -20.88 26.76 5.48
CA THR A 104 -20.39 27.82 6.39
C THR A 104 -21.27 29.08 6.41
N GLU A 105 -21.89 29.45 5.28
CA GLU A 105 -22.86 30.56 5.23
C GLU A 105 -24.15 30.24 6.01
N LEU A 106 -24.69 29.03 5.84
CA LEU A 106 -25.84 28.55 6.61
C LEU A 106 -25.55 28.49 8.11
N TRP A 107 -24.35 28.03 8.48
CA TRP A 107 -23.88 28.02 9.86
C TRP A 107 -23.72 29.44 10.39
N GLN A 108 -23.13 30.37 9.64
CA GLN A 108 -22.99 31.78 10.03
C GLN A 108 -24.34 32.42 10.30
N HIS A 109 -25.31 32.31 9.40
CA HIS A 109 -26.64 32.88 9.61
C HIS A 109 -27.40 32.27 10.80
N THR A 110 -27.29 30.94 10.99
CA THR A 110 -27.91 30.27 12.13
C THR A 110 -27.24 30.68 13.44
N PHE A 111 -25.91 30.78 13.45
CA PHE A 111 -25.14 31.17 14.64
C PHE A 111 -25.27 32.65 14.96
N GLU A 112 -25.33 33.56 13.98
CA GLU A 112 -25.61 34.98 14.18
C GLU A 112 -26.97 35.19 14.85
N SER A 113 -28.00 34.46 14.43
CA SER A 113 -29.31 34.50 15.07
C SER A 113 -29.31 33.98 16.52
N PHE A 114 -28.34 33.12 16.86
CA PHE A 114 -28.13 32.58 18.21
C PHE A 114 -27.27 33.52 19.08
N VAL A 115 -26.25 34.15 18.50
CA VAL A 115 -25.36 35.13 19.14
C VAL A 115 -26.10 36.43 19.46
N GLN A 116 -27.05 36.86 18.61
CA GLN A 116 -27.94 37.99 18.95
C GLN A 116 -28.77 37.75 20.23
N ARG A 117 -28.96 36.50 20.65
CA ARG A 117 -29.63 36.16 21.92
C ARG A 117 -28.69 36.16 23.12
N ILE A 118 -27.36 36.13 22.91
CA ILE A 118 -26.34 36.08 23.97
C ILE A 118 -25.17 37.03 23.61
N PRO A 119 -25.25 38.32 24.02
CA PRO A 119 -24.29 39.36 23.63
C PRO A 119 -22.83 39.10 24.04
N ALA A 120 -22.61 38.29 25.09
CA ALA A 120 -21.27 37.99 25.63
C ALA A 120 -20.40 37.11 24.71
N LEU A 121 -20.97 36.52 23.66
CA LEU A 121 -20.26 35.67 22.69
C LEU A 121 -19.85 36.43 21.43
N ALA A 122 -20.28 37.68 21.25
CA ALA A 122 -20.06 38.44 20.01
C ALA A 122 -18.56 38.70 19.71
N ASP A 123 -17.74 38.95 20.73
CA ASP A 123 -16.33 39.29 20.57
C ASP A 123 -15.43 38.09 20.25
N VAL A 124 -15.90 36.86 20.50
CA VAL A 124 -15.14 35.61 20.22
C VAL A 124 -15.42 35.09 18.80
N VAL A 125 -16.47 35.59 18.15
CA VAL A 125 -17.10 34.97 16.98
C VAL A 125 -17.03 35.87 15.75
N HIS A 126 -15.93 36.58 15.53
CA HIS A 126 -15.59 36.95 14.16
C HIS A 126 -15.17 35.66 13.45
N PRO A 127 -16.04 35.04 12.62
CA PRO A 127 -15.67 33.83 11.92
C PRO A 127 -14.64 34.31 10.92
N GLN A 128 -13.37 33.94 11.11
CA GLN A 128 -12.34 34.21 10.12
C GLN A 128 -12.71 33.43 8.85
N GLN A 129 -13.55 34.02 8.01
CA GLN A 129 -13.90 33.54 6.67
C GLN A 129 -12.63 33.24 5.87
N SER A 130 -11.53 33.95 6.18
CA SER A 130 -10.18 33.72 5.66
C SER A 130 -9.61 32.33 5.95
N ILE A 131 -9.86 31.71 7.11
CA ILE A 131 -9.34 30.37 7.43
C ILE A 131 -10.05 29.30 6.61
N VAL A 132 -11.37 29.39 6.47
CA VAL A 132 -12.16 28.42 5.68
C VAL A 132 -11.81 28.54 4.20
N LEU A 133 -11.70 29.77 3.68
CA LEU A 133 -11.29 30.02 2.30
C LEU A 133 -9.84 29.57 2.04
N ALA A 134 -8.93 29.82 2.97
CA ALA A 134 -7.54 29.34 2.86
C ALA A 134 -7.43 27.81 2.91
N LEU A 135 -8.22 27.15 3.77
CA LEU A 135 -8.31 25.69 3.82
C LEU A 135 -8.92 25.11 2.54
N TYR A 136 -9.96 25.74 2.00
CA TYR A 136 -10.55 25.38 0.72
C TYR A 136 -9.53 25.48 -0.42
N ASP A 137 -8.82 26.59 -0.55
CA ASP A 137 -7.82 26.78 -1.61
C ASP A 137 -6.65 25.80 -1.47
N GLN A 138 -6.17 25.54 -0.25
CA GLN A 138 -5.12 24.54 -0.02
C GLN A 138 -5.59 23.13 -0.40
N LEU A 139 -6.80 22.74 0.00
CA LEU A 139 -7.36 21.42 -0.31
C LEU A 139 -7.66 21.27 -1.81
N ALA A 140 -8.23 22.29 -2.45
CA ALA A 140 -8.48 22.30 -3.88
C ALA A 140 -7.18 22.18 -4.68
N THR A 141 -6.14 22.94 -4.29
CA THR A 141 -4.82 22.89 -4.93
C THR A 141 -4.12 21.54 -4.68
N ALA A 142 -4.27 20.96 -3.47
CA ALA A 142 -3.75 19.63 -3.17
C ALA A 142 -4.42 18.56 -4.03
N VAL A 143 -5.75 18.54 -4.12
CA VAL A 143 -6.51 17.57 -4.93
C VAL A 143 -6.15 17.68 -6.42
N GLN A 144 -6.03 18.90 -6.95
CA GLN A 144 -5.62 19.12 -8.34
C GLN A 144 -4.14 18.76 -8.58
N GLY A 145 -3.27 19.02 -7.61
CA GLY A 145 -1.84 18.74 -7.67
C GLY A 145 -1.47 17.28 -7.44
N VAL A 146 -2.35 16.46 -6.87
CA VAL A 146 -2.11 15.02 -6.63
C VAL A 146 -2.06 14.25 -7.94
N LEU A 147 -2.92 14.55 -8.93
CA LEU A 147 -2.92 13.84 -10.21
C LEU A 147 -1.55 13.90 -10.92
N PRO A 148 -0.98 15.09 -11.20
CA PRO A 148 0.34 15.18 -11.82
C PRO A 148 1.44 14.50 -11.01
N LYS A 149 1.38 14.59 -9.67
CA LYS A 149 2.36 13.95 -8.78
C LYS A 149 2.28 12.42 -8.78
N LEU A 150 1.09 11.84 -8.94
CA LEU A 150 0.90 10.40 -9.11
C LEU A 150 1.46 9.88 -10.44
N PHE A 151 1.40 10.70 -11.50
CA PHE A 151 1.94 10.33 -12.82
C PHE A 151 3.44 10.62 -12.98
N LEU A 152 3.98 11.64 -12.29
CA LEU A 152 5.36 12.14 -12.48
C LEU A 152 6.28 11.90 -11.28
N GLY A 153 5.82 11.21 -10.24
CA GLY A 153 6.61 10.92 -9.05
C GLY A 153 7.79 10.00 -9.36
N VAL A 154 8.95 10.59 -9.71
CA VAL A 154 10.18 9.87 -10.08
C VAL A 154 10.56 8.82 -9.03
N HIS A 155 10.39 9.13 -7.74
CA HIS A 155 10.71 8.21 -6.65
C HIS A 155 9.80 6.97 -6.60
N VAL A 156 8.48 7.17 -6.78
CA VAL A 156 7.51 6.06 -6.85
C VAL A 156 7.79 5.20 -8.09
N LEU A 157 8.09 5.86 -9.23
CA LEU A 157 8.41 5.17 -10.46
C LEU A 157 9.66 4.30 -10.32
N ILE A 158 10.74 4.80 -9.69
CA ILE A 158 11.96 4.02 -9.43
C ILE A 158 11.67 2.80 -8.55
N ASN A 159 10.90 2.97 -7.47
CA ASN A 159 10.58 1.87 -6.56
C ASN A 159 9.72 0.80 -7.26
N VAL A 160 8.66 1.22 -7.96
CA VAL A 160 7.79 0.32 -8.73
C VAL A 160 8.57 -0.39 -9.83
N PHE A 161 9.41 0.34 -10.55
CA PHE A 161 10.28 -0.24 -11.59
C PHE A 161 11.25 -1.28 -11.01
N SER A 162 11.88 -0.98 -9.88
CA SER A 162 12.81 -1.91 -9.22
C SER A 162 12.11 -3.21 -8.79
N VAL A 163 10.92 -3.10 -8.18
CA VAL A 163 10.10 -4.26 -7.81
C VAL A 163 9.68 -5.05 -9.06
N ALA A 164 9.22 -4.37 -10.11
CA ALA A 164 8.78 -5.01 -11.34
C ALA A 164 9.93 -5.77 -12.01
N VAL A 165 11.10 -5.15 -12.12
CA VAL A 165 12.30 -5.80 -12.67
C VAL A 165 12.67 -7.03 -11.82
N MET A 166 12.72 -6.90 -10.50
CA MET A 166 13.04 -8.02 -9.62
C MET A 166 12.03 -9.17 -9.75
N ALA A 167 10.73 -8.86 -9.77
CA ALA A 167 9.69 -9.84 -9.97
C ALA A 167 9.79 -10.55 -11.32
N ILE A 168 10.12 -9.81 -12.39
CA ILE A 168 10.31 -10.38 -13.73
C ILE A 168 11.48 -11.35 -13.73
N TYR A 169 12.64 -10.97 -13.18
CA TYR A 169 13.80 -11.85 -13.08
C TYR A 169 13.49 -13.12 -12.28
N LEU A 170 12.88 -12.98 -11.10
CA LEU A 170 12.50 -14.09 -10.24
C LEU A 170 11.49 -15.04 -10.93
N ALA A 171 10.52 -14.49 -11.67
CA ALA A 171 9.51 -15.28 -12.36
C ALA A 171 10.02 -15.98 -13.63
N LEU A 172 11.01 -15.39 -14.32
CA LEU A 172 11.62 -16.00 -15.51
C LEU A 172 12.47 -17.22 -15.17
N SER A 173 13.14 -17.23 -14.01
CA SER A 173 14.09 -18.30 -13.63
C SER A 173 13.95 -18.74 -12.16
N PRO A 174 12.76 -19.18 -11.71
CA PRO A 174 12.52 -19.50 -10.31
C PRO A 174 13.47 -20.59 -9.78
N ASP A 175 13.71 -21.63 -10.58
CA ASP A 175 14.60 -22.75 -10.22
C ASP A 175 16.05 -22.31 -9.97
N THR A 176 16.52 -21.29 -10.68
CA THR A 176 17.87 -20.73 -10.48
C THR A 176 17.99 -20.11 -9.09
N TYR A 177 17.01 -19.33 -8.67
CA TYR A 177 17.03 -18.64 -7.38
C TYR A 177 16.79 -19.59 -6.21
N THR A 178 15.89 -20.56 -6.35
CA THR A 178 15.71 -21.60 -5.33
C THR A 178 16.96 -22.49 -5.21
N GLY A 179 17.60 -22.82 -6.35
CA GLY A 179 18.85 -23.57 -6.37
C GLY A 179 20.02 -22.82 -5.71
N MET A 180 20.09 -21.49 -5.86
CA MET A 180 21.05 -20.65 -5.14
C MET A 180 20.80 -20.71 -3.63
N LEU A 181 19.55 -20.62 -3.17
CA LEU A 181 19.22 -20.76 -1.74
C LEU A 181 19.58 -22.15 -1.20
N GLU A 182 19.29 -23.21 -1.96
CA GLU A 182 19.63 -24.58 -1.58
C GLU A 182 21.15 -24.80 -1.49
N SER A 183 21.93 -24.09 -2.31
CA SER A 183 23.40 -24.20 -2.30
C SER A 183 24.05 -23.69 -1.02
N LEU A 184 23.38 -22.79 -0.27
CA LEU A 184 23.85 -22.22 0.99
C LEU A 184 23.77 -23.23 2.16
N VAL A 185 23.06 -24.33 1.99
CA VAL A 185 22.81 -25.33 3.04
C VAL A 185 23.63 -26.60 2.77
N PRO A 186 24.13 -27.29 3.81
CA PRO A 186 24.87 -28.54 3.64
C PRO A 186 24.11 -29.57 2.78
N PRO A 187 24.82 -30.36 1.94
CA PRO A 187 24.20 -31.31 1.00
C PRO A 187 23.16 -32.25 1.62
N ALA A 188 23.39 -32.69 2.87
CA ALA A 188 22.48 -33.57 3.61
C ALA A 188 21.08 -32.98 3.86
N ARG A 189 20.95 -31.64 3.92
CA ARG A 189 19.68 -30.95 4.19
C ARG A 189 19.04 -30.33 2.94
N ARG A 190 19.70 -30.40 1.77
CA ARG A 190 19.16 -29.82 0.51
C ARG A 190 17.79 -30.37 0.13
N PRO A 191 17.51 -31.69 0.20
CA PRO A 191 16.18 -32.21 -0.15
C PRO A 191 15.07 -31.66 0.75
N PHE A 192 15.36 -31.46 2.04
CA PHE A 192 14.42 -30.89 3.00
C PHE A 192 14.12 -29.42 2.69
N VAL A 193 15.15 -28.61 2.42
CA VAL A 193 14.98 -27.20 2.04
C VAL A 193 14.23 -27.06 0.73
N HIS A 194 14.55 -27.88 -0.26
CA HIS A 194 13.85 -27.91 -1.55
C HIS A 194 12.34 -28.18 -1.38
N HIS A 195 11.99 -29.14 -0.53
CA HIS A 195 10.59 -29.45 -0.22
C HIS A 195 9.87 -28.25 0.41
N ILE A 196 10.47 -27.61 1.42
CA ILE A 196 9.91 -26.42 2.07
C ILE A 196 9.74 -25.27 1.08
N LEU A 197 10.73 -24.99 0.23
CA LEU A 197 10.66 -23.90 -0.73
C LEU A 197 9.52 -24.11 -1.75
N ARG A 198 9.32 -25.36 -2.20
CA ARG A 198 8.18 -25.70 -3.07
C ARG A 198 6.84 -25.53 -2.36
N GLU A 199 6.72 -26.04 -1.13
CA GLU A 199 5.48 -25.93 -0.36
C GLU A 199 5.13 -24.47 -0.04
N LEU A 200 6.13 -23.64 0.28
CA LEU A 200 5.95 -22.20 0.43
C LEU A 200 5.48 -21.54 -0.87
N GLY A 201 6.11 -21.88 -2.00
CA GLY A 201 5.70 -21.36 -3.32
C GLY A 201 4.24 -21.70 -3.65
N ASP A 202 3.85 -22.95 -3.46
CA ASP A 202 2.48 -23.42 -3.72
C ASP A 202 1.46 -22.77 -2.76
N THR A 203 1.82 -22.63 -1.48
CA THR A 203 0.98 -21.97 -0.47
C THR A 203 0.79 -20.49 -0.78
N LEU A 204 1.87 -19.78 -1.10
CA LEU A 204 1.81 -18.36 -1.48
C LEU A 204 1.02 -18.16 -2.78
N ARG A 205 1.17 -19.07 -3.74
CA ARG A 205 0.39 -19.06 -4.98
C ARG A 205 -1.09 -19.24 -4.72
N ALA A 206 -1.47 -20.23 -3.90
CA ALA A 206 -2.86 -20.45 -3.50
C ALA A 206 -3.43 -19.25 -2.73
N TYR A 207 -2.65 -18.65 -1.84
CA TYR A 207 -3.02 -17.45 -1.11
C TYR A 207 -3.29 -16.27 -2.06
N ILE A 208 -2.40 -15.99 -3.02
CA ILE A 208 -2.58 -14.90 -3.99
C ILE A 208 -3.87 -15.11 -4.80
N VAL A 209 -4.12 -16.32 -5.30
CA VAL A 209 -5.33 -16.63 -6.07
C VAL A 209 -6.58 -16.47 -5.20
N GLY A 210 -6.56 -16.99 -3.97
CA GLY A 210 -7.66 -16.83 -3.03
C GLY A 210 -7.92 -15.37 -2.67
N GLN A 211 -6.86 -14.57 -2.52
CA GLN A 211 -6.96 -13.14 -2.23
C GLN A 211 -7.57 -12.38 -3.40
N LEU A 212 -7.12 -12.62 -4.64
CA LEU A 212 -7.70 -12.00 -5.83
C LEU A 212 -9.19 -12.35 -6.00
N LEU A 213 -9.56 -13.60 -5.72
CA LEU A 213 -10.97 -14.02 -5.73
C LEU A 213 -11.77 -13.26 -4.67
N THR A 214 -11.24 -13.17 -3.46
CA THR A 214 -11.87 -12.45 -2.34
C THR A 214 -12.07 -10.97 -2.67
N MET A 215 -11.05 -10.31 -3.20
CA MET A 215 -11.12 -8.90 -3.63
C MET A 215 -12.18 -8.70 -4.72
N THR A 216 -12.25 -9.62 -5.69
CA THR A 216 -13.21 -9.55 -6.79
C THR A 216 -14.64 -9.73 -6.28
N VAL A 217 -14.88 -10.77 -5.47
CA VAL A 217 -16.21 -11.05 -4.90
C VAL A 217 -16.65 -9.90 -3.99
N LEU A 218 -15.78 -9.43 -3.10
CA LEU A 218 -16.07 -8.30 -2.22
C LEU A 218 -16.39 -7.04 -3.03
N GLY A 219 -15.60 -6.73 -4.07
CA GLY A 219 -15.83 -5.55 -4.89
C GLY A 219 -17.16 -5.61 -5.64
N ILE A 220 -17.52 -6.77 -6.19
CA ILE A 220 -18.80 -6.99 -6.88
C ILE A 220 -19.96 -6.87 -5.91
N LEU A 221 -19.90 -7.54 -4.75
CA LEU A 221 -20.98 -7.50 -3.76
C LEU A 221 -21.18 -6.09 -3.21
N THR A 222 -20.10 -5.36 -2.92
CA THR A 222 -20.18 -3.96 -2.48
C THR A 222 -20.74 -3.05 -3.58
N ALA A 223 -20.31 -3.22 -4.83
CA ALA A 223 -20.87 -2.45 -5.95
C ALA A 223 -22.38 -2.70 -6.12
N ILE A 224 -22.81 -3.96 -6.06
CA ILE A 224 -24.24 -4.33 -6.16
C ILE A 224 -25.02 -3.75 -4.98
N GLY A 225 -24.51 -3.88 -3.75
CA GLY A 225 -25.15 -3.33 -2.56
C GLY A 225 -25.33 -1.82 -2.63
N LEU A 226 -24.28 -1.09 -3.02
CA LEU A 226 -24.34 0.37 -3.19
C LEU A 226 -25.25 0.79 -4.35
N TYR A 227 -25.27 0.02 -5.44
CA TYR A 227 -26.14 0.27 -6.57
C TYR A 227 -27.62 0.13 -6.18
N ILE A 228 -27.97 -0.92 -5.43
CA ILE A 228 -29.34 -1.12 -4.90
C ILE A 228 -29.75 0.01 -3.96
N LEU A 229 -28.82 0.52 -3.15
CA LEU A 229 -29.05 1.66 -2.25
C LEU A 229 -29.13 3.02 -2.96
N GLY A 230 -28.93 3.07 -4.28
CA GLY A 230 -28.94 4.31 -5.05
C GLY A 230 -27.74 5.22 -4.76
N VAL A 231 -26.65 4.68 -4.21
CA VAL A 231 -25.44 5.45 -3.92
C VAL A 231 -24.71 5.76 -5.24
N PRO A 232 -24.41 7.04 -5.53
CA PRO A 232 -23.70 7.39 -6.75
C PRO A 232 -22.29 6.77 -6.76
N TYR A 233 -21.78 6.44 -7.94
CA TYR A 233 -20.46 5.82 -8.12
C TYR A 233 -20.28 4.47 -7.39
N ALA A 234 -21.36 3.70 -7.24
CA ALA A 234 -21.36 2.36 -6.64
C ALA A 234 -20.24 1.45 -7.18
N LEU A 235 -19.99 1.45 -8.50
CA LEU A 235 -18.91 0.69 -9.12
C LEU A 235 -17.53 1.11 -8.58
N THR A 236 -17.26 2.41 -8.51
CA THR A 236 -15.97 2.93 -8.03
C THR A 236 -15.73 2.55 -6.57
N PHE A 237 -16.74 2.70 -5.72
CA PHE A 237 -16.64 2.30 -4.31
C PHE A 237 -16.53 0.78 -4.13
N GLY A 238 -17.18 -0.01 -4.98
CA GLY A 238 -17.02 -1.46 -5.00
C GLY A 238 -15.59 -1.86 -5.37
N VAL A 239 -15.07 -1.33 -6.47
CA VAL A 239 -13.68 -1.57 -6.89
C VAL A 239 -12.69 -1.10 -5.82
N PHE A 240 -12.90 0.09 -5.23
CA PHE A 240 -12.07 0.59 -4.13
C PHE A 240 -12.10 -0.36 -2.93
N SER A 241 -13.26 -0.84 -2.54
CA SER A 241 -13.41 -1.78 -1.42
C SER A 241 -12.71 -3.11 -1.70
N GLY A 242 -12.83 -3.62 -2.93
CA GLY A 242 -12.11 -4.81 -3.38
C GLY A 242 -10.60 -4.61 -3.35
N VAL A 243 -10.08 -3.49 -3.87
CA VAL A 243 -8.65 -3.16 -3.85
C VAL A 243 -8.14 -2.96 -2.42
N ALA A 244 -8.88 -2.24 -1.58
CA ALA A 244 -8.53 -1.99 -0.19
C ALA A 244 -8.41 -3.27 0.64
N ALA A 245 -9.11 -4.33 0.26
CA ALA A 245 -9.01 -5.63 0.91
C ALA A 245 -7.69 -6.35 0.65
N ILE A 246 -6.84 -5.91 -0.30
CA ILE A 246 -5.55 -6.55 -0.62
C ILE A 246 -4.63 -6.66 0.59
N VAL A 247 -4.65 -5.67 1.48
CA VAL A 247 -3.89 -5.66 2.73
C VAL A 247 -4.85 -5.97 3.88
N PRO A 248 -4.80 -7.19 4.45
CA PRO A 248 -5.51 -7.49 5.67
C PRO A 248 -5.08 -6.48 6.74
N PHE A 249 -6.01 -6.00 7.58
CA PHE A 249 -5.72 -5.07 8.71
C PHE A 249 -5.54 -3.58 8.34
N PHE A 250 -5.78 -3.15 7.10
CA PHE A 250 -5.76 -1.71 6.79
C PHE A 250 -6.71 -0.89 7.69
N GLY A 251 -7.88 -1.45 8.02
CA GLY A 251 -8.85 -0.84 8.94
C GLY A 251 -8.34 -0.72 10.38
N THR A 252 -7.58 -1.69 10.88
CA THR A 252 -6.98 -1.61 12.23
C THR A 252 -5.79 -0.66 12.29
N LEU A 253 -5.02 -0.55 11.19
CA LEU A 253 -3.91 0.42 11.11
C LEU A 253 -4.43 1.86 11.13
N LEU A 254 -5.47 2.18 10.34
CA LEU A 254 -6.09 3.52 10.33
C LEU A 254 -6.81 3.87 11.63
N SER A 255 -7.30 2.88 12.38
CA SER A 255 -7.96 3.11 13.67
C SER A 255 -6.98 3.26 14.84
N THR A 256 -5.73 2.81 14.68
CA THR A 256 -4.73 2.79 15.78
C THR A 256 -3.75 3.97 15.69
N THR A 257 -3.69 4.66 14.55
CA THR A 257 -2.96 5.92 14.37
C THR A 257 -3.88 7.11 14.54
#